data_AF-A0A1E3LTK0-F1
#
_entry.id   AF-A0A1E3LTK0-F1
#
_cell.length_a   1.000
_cell.length_b   1.000
_cell.length_c   1.000
_cell.angle_alpha   90.00
_cell.angle_beta   90.00
_cell.angle_gamma   90.00
#
_symmetry.space_group_name_H-M   'P 1'
#
loop_
_entity.id
_entity.type
_entity.pdbx_description
1 polymer ?
#
loop_
_entity_poly.entity_id
_entity_poly.type
_entity_poly.pdbx_seq_one_letter_code
_entity_poly.pdbx_strand_id
1 'polypeptide(L)'
;MSDDIRRRPTGQFQKGTSGNPQGARRRQPVPLLTREDLARTILKVASGKVTLSSGEKINRLEANVRSLATGAAKNRLSCKDFIALVSNAVGSMDEINRRREKDREEEERRRLRAARGY
;
A
#
# COMPACT_ATOMS: atom_id res chain seq x y z
N MET A 1 9.74 34.33 0.60
CA MET A 1 11.21 34.37 0.72
C MET A 1 11.74 33.26 -0.17
N SER A 2 12.38 33.63 -1.27
CA SER A 2 12.82 32.71 -2.32
C SER A 2 14.20 32.17 -1.94
N ASP A 3 14.32 30.86 -1.75
CA ASP A 3 15.62 30.23 -1.62
C ASP A 3 16.38 30.38 -2.95
N ASP A 4 17.36 31.28 -2.94
CA ASP A 4 18.23 31.57 -4.07
C ASP A 4 18.95 30.30 -4.52
N ILE A 5 18.54 29.76 -5.67
CA ILE A 5 19.19 28.62 -6.28
C ILE A 5 20.55 29.10 -6.81
N ARG A 6 21.60 28.91 -6.01
CA ARG A 6 22.99 29.29 -6.36
C ARG A 6 23.47 28.49 -7.59
N ARG A 7 23.59 29.18 -8.72
CA ARG A 7 24.19 28.65 -9.96
C ARG A 7 25.69 28.96 -10.00
N ARG A 8 26.49 28.06 -10.56
CA ARG A 8 27.90 28.28 -10.86
C ARG A 8 28.03 29.29 -12.02
N PRO A 9 29.18 29.98 -12.16
CA PRO A 9 29.43 30.92 -13.26
C PRO A 9 29.30 30.31 -14.66
N THR A 10 29.44 28.98 -14.78
CA THR A 10 29.21 28.21 -16.01
C THR A 10 27.74 27.89 -16.29
N GLY A 11 26.80 28.44 -15.51
CA GLY A 11 25.36 28.21 -15.63
C GLY A 11 24.86 26.90 -15.02
N GLN A 12 25.76 26.02 -14.56
CA GLN A 12 25.41 24.76 -13.91
C GLN A 12 24.96 24.98 -12.46
N PHE A 13 23.92 24.28 -12.02
CA PHE A 13 23.51 24.28 -10.61
C PHE A 13 24.63 23.73 -9.71
N GLN A 14 24.80 24.31 -8.51
CA GLN A 14 25.76 23.80 -7.53
C GLN A 14 25.38 22.35 -7.14
N LYS A 15 26.39 21.51 -6.91
CA LYS A 15 26.21 20.08 -6.63
C LYS A 15 25.38 19.93 -5.34
N GLY A 16 24.20 19.31 -5.43
CA GLY A 16 23.25 19.16 -4.31
C GLY A 16 22.11 20.19 -4.29
N THR A 17 22.16 21.22 -5.15
CA THR A 17 21.15 22.30 -5.23
C THR A 17 20.25 22.19 -6.46
N SER A 18 20.46 21.18 -7.31
CA SER A 18 19.53 20.91 -8.39
C SER A 18 18.23 20.37 -7.79
N GLY A 19 17.17 21.18 -7.84
CA GLY A 19 15.79 20.75 -7.58
C GLY A 19 15.27 19.75 -8.62
N ASN A 20 16.16 18.92 -9.18
CA ASN A 20 15.82 17.95 -10.20
C ASN A 20 15.34 16.68 -9.50
N PRO A 21 14.03 16.34 -9.55
CA PRO A 21 13.51 15.11 -8.95
C PRO A 21 14.15 13.85 -9.56
N GLN A 22 14.85 13.96 -10.69
CA GLN A 22 15.68 12.89 -11.25
C GLN A 22 16.89 12.49 -10.36
N GLY A 23 17.32 13.35 -9.44
CA GLY A 23 18.37 13.05 -8.45
C GLY A 23 17.83 12.44 -7.15
N ALA A 24 16.50 12.36 -6.97
CA ALA A 24 15.93 11.64 -5.85
C ALA A 24 16.35 10.17 -5.97
N ARG A 25 17.02 9.64 -4.94
CA ARG A 25 17.40 8.22 -4.88
C ARG A 25 16.17 7.39 -5.28
N ARG A 26 16.25 6.69 -6.41
CA ARG A 26 15.19 5.77 -6.84
C ARG A 26 14.92 4.85 -5.66
N ARG A 27 13.70 4.94 -5.09
CA ARG A 27 13.30 4.05 -4.01
C ARG A 27 13.42 2.63 -4.56
N GLN A 28 14.30 1.83 -3.95
CA GLN A 28 14.41 0.43 -4.32
C GLN A 28 13.05 -0.22 -4.10
N PRO A 29 12.51 -0.96 -5.08
CA PRO A 29 11.25 -1.67 -4.90
C PRO A 29 11.43 -2.64 -3.72
N VAL A 30 10.50 -2.58 -2.76
CA VAL A 30 10.48 -3.55 -1.65
C VAL A 30 10.16 -4.92 -2.27
N PRO A 31 11.00 -5.94 -2.07
CA PRO A 31 10.76 -7.25 -2.65
C PRO A 31 9.51 -7.88 -2.03
N LEU A 32 8.64 -8.46 -2.87
CA LEU A 32 7.42 -9.14 -2.44
C LEU A 32 7.77 -10.59 -2.07
N LEU A 33 8.29 -10.77 -0.86
CA LEU A 33 8.84 -12.06 -0.43
C LEU A 33 7.82 -12.91 0.33
N THR A 34 6.90 -12.27 1.06
CA THR A 34 5.93 -12.98 1.90
C THR A 34 4.51 -12.85 1.39
N ARG A 35 3.63 -13.77 1.82
CA ARG A 35 2.18 -13.66 1.61
C ARG A 35 1.62 -12.36 2.18
N GLU A 36 2.18 -11.88 3.29
CA GLU A 36 1.78 -10.61 3.90
C GLU A 36 2.13 -9.42 3.00
N ASP A 37 3.33 -9.40 2.41
CA ASP A 37 3.74 -8.32 1.50
C ASP A 37 2.84 -8.25 0.27
N LEU A 38 2.46 -9.41 -0.27
CA LEU A 38 1.52 -9.52 -1.38
C LEU A 38 0.14 -8.98 -0.98
N ALA A 39 -0.40 -9.44 0.15
CA ALA A 39 -1.71 -9.00 0.63
C ALA A 39 -1.73 -7.49 0.91
N ARG A 40 -0.73 -6.95 1.60
CA ARG A 40 -0.56 -5.51 1.85
C ARG A 40 -0.49 -4.72 0.55
N THR A 41 0.24 -5.22 -0.45
CA THR A 41 0.38 -4.56 -1.74
C THR A 41 -0.94 -4.54 -2.49
N ILE A 42 -1.69 -5.65 -2.51
CA ILE A 42 -3.02 -5.73 -3.13
C ILE A 42 -3.98 -4.74 -2.45
N LEU A 43 -4.03 -4.71 -1.13
CA LEU A 43 -4.89 -3.78 -0.37
C LEU A 43 -4.51 -2.32 -0.58
N LYS A 44 -3.20 -2.03 -0.70
CA LYS A 44 -2.71 -0.69 -1.05
C LYS A 44 -3.16 -0.26 -2.45
N VAL A 45 -3.11 -1.17 -3.42
CA VAL A 45 -3.61 -0.88 -4.78
C VAL A 45 -5.13 -0.68 -4.78
N ALA A 46 -5.86 -1.51 -4.03
CA ALA A 46 -7.32 -1.42 -3.91
C ALA A 46 -7.80 -0.12 -3.25
N SER A 47 -7.08 0.36 -2.24
CA SER A 47 -7.35 1.63 -1.56
C SER A 47 -6.89 2.86 -2.34
N GLY A 48 -6.09 2.69 -3.40
CA GLY A 48 -5.67 3.76 -4.29
C GLY A 48 -6.86 4.49 -4.90
N LYS A 49 -6.79 5.83 -4.91
CA LYS A 49 -7.87 6.68 -5.44
C LYS A 49 -7.84 6.70 -6.97
N VAL A 50 -9.02 6.68 -7.57
CA VAL A 50 -9.26 6.87 -9.00
C VAL A 50 -10.35 7.93 -9.20
N THR A 51 -10.20 8.74 -10.24
CA THR A 51 -11.19 9.76 -10.59
C THR A 51 -12.16 9.17 -11.62
N LEU A 52 -13.45 9.22 -11.33
CA LEU A 52 -14.50 8.83 -12.28
C LEU A 52 -14.71 9.91 -13.34
N SER A 53 -15.43 9.58 -14.41
CA SER A 53 -15.88 10.55 -15.41
C SER A 53 -16.77 11.66 -14.83
N SER A 54 -17.43 11.40 -13.70
CA SER A 54 -18.19 12.39 -12.92
C SER A 54 -17.32 13.37 -12.14
N GLY A 55 -16.00 13.18 -12.10
CA GLY A 55 -15.06 13.95 -11.27
C GLY A 55 -14.93 13.47 -9.83
N GLU A 56 -15.76 12.50 -9.40
CA GLU A 56 -15.71 11.91 -8.06
C GLU A 56 -14.43 11.08 -7.86
N LYS A 57 -13.77 11.25 -6.71
CA LYS A 57 -12.56 10.50 -6.33
C LYS A 57 -12.88 9.40 -5.35
N ILE A 58 -13.04 8.19 -5.87
CA ILE A 58 -13.32 6.98 -5.07
C ILE A 58 -12.12 6.05 -5.05
N ASN A 59 -12.14 5.05 -4.17
CA ASN A 59 -11.08 4.04 -4.18
C ASN A 59 -11.30 3.06 -5.36
N ARG A 60 -10.23 2.36 -5.76
CA ARG A 60 -10.25 1.48 -6.93
C ARG A 60 -11.18 0.28 -6.75
N LEU A 61 -11.29 -0.26 -5.54
CA LEU A 61 -12.24 -1.34 -5.24
C LEU A 61 -13.69 -0.89 -5.48
N GLU A 62 -14.06 0.26 -4.92
CA GLU A 62 -15.37 0.87 -5.06
C GLU A 62 -15.71 1.18 -6.51
N ALA A 63 -14.73 1.68 -7.29
CA ALA A 63 -14.92 1.89 -8.71
C ALA A 63 -15.27 0.60 -9.46
N ASN A 64 -14.56 -0.50 -9.17
CA ASN A 64 -14.83 -1.80 -9.79
C ASN A 64 -16.19 -2.36 -9.37
N VAL A 65 -16.56 -2.24 -8.09
CA VAL A 65 -17.87 -2.66 -7.58
C VAL A 65 -19.00 -1.88 -8.26
N ARG A 66 -18.88 -0.54 -8.34
CA ARG A 66 -19.86 0.29 -9.02
C ARG A 66 -19.98 -0.06 -10.51
N SER A 67 -18.86 -0.25 -11.22
CA SER A 67 -18.86 -0.65 -12.63
C SER A 67 -19.54 -2.01 -12.86
N LEU A 68 -19.41 -2.96 -11.93
CA LEU A 68 -20.11 -4.25 -12.01
C LEU A 68 -21.61 -4.12 -11.75
N ALA A 69 -21.98 -3.30 -10.77
CA ALA A 69 -23.36 -3.08 -10.37
C ALA A 69 -24.17 -2.37 -11.47
N THR A 70 -23.58 -1.38 -12.14
CA THR A 70 -24.24 -0.64 -13.23
C THR A 70 -24.19 -1.36 -14.58
N GLY A 71 -23.48 -2.47 -14.69
CA GLY A 71 -23.25 -3.17 -15.96
C GLY A 71 -22.33 -2.43 -16.94
N ALA A 72 -21.80 -1.26 -16.56
CA ALA A 72 -20.95 -0.43 -17.42
C ALA A 72 -19.48 -0.91 -17.49
N ALA A 73 -19.13 -2.00 -16.81
CA ALA A 73 -17.78 -2.56 -16.83
C ALA A 73 -17.40 -3.08 -18.23
N LYS A 74 -16.49 -2.38 -18.91
CA LYS A 74 -15.91 -2.80 -20.20
C LYS A 74 -15.31 -4.20 -20.16
N ASN A 75 -14.73 -4.58 -19.02
CA ASN A 75 -14.23 -5.94 -18.77
C ASN A 75 -14.76 -6.46 -17.43
N ARG A 76 -15.95 -7.07 -17.49
CA ARG A 76 -16.66 -7.59 -16.31
C ARG A 76 -15.89 -8.71 -15.59
N LEU A 77 -15.18 -9.56 -16.33
CA LEU A 77 -14.38 -10.64 -15.75
C LEU A 77 -13.22 -10.07 -14.92
N SER A 78 -12.46 -9.12 -15.48
CA SER A 78 -11.37 -8.47 -14.76
C SER A 78 -11.82 -7.78 -13.47
N CYS A 79 -12.97 -7.09 -13.48
CA CYS A 79 -13.51 -6.48 -12.26
C CYS A 79 -13.86 -7.52 -11.20
N LYS A 80 -14.44 -8.67 -11.58
CA LYS A 80 -14.73 -9.78 -10.67
C LYS A 80 -13.46 -10.38 -10.09
N ASP A 81 -12.48 -10.67 -10.93
CA ASP A 81 -11.20 -11.25 -10.52
C ASP A 81 -10.46 -10.30 -9.58
N PHE A 82 -10.50 -9.00 -9.85
CA PHE A 82 -9.93 -7.98 -8.98
C PHE A 82 -10.59 -7.96 -7.60
N ILE A 83 -11.93 -7.99 -7.54
CA ILE A 83 -12.66 -8.03 -6.27
C ILE A 83 -12.33 -9.31 -5.50
N ALA A 84 -12.33 -10.47 -6.17
CA ALA A 84 -11.98 -11.74 -5.56
C ALA A 84 -10.54 -11.73 -5.01
N LEU A 85 -9.59 -11.17 -5.75
CA LEU A 85 -8.21 -11.00 -5.32
C LEU A 85 -8.11 -10.13 -4.06
N VAL A 86 -8.87 -9.03 -4.00
CA VAL A 86 -8.92 -8.15 -2.82
C VAL A 86 -9.55 -8.87 -1.62
N SER A 87 -10.66 -9.59 -1.81
CA SER A 87 -11.29 -10.39 -0.74
C SER A 87 -10.34 -11.44 -0.18
N ASN A 88 -9.61 -12.16 -1.03
CA ASN A 88 -8.62 -13.14 -0.61
C ASN A 88 -7.45 -12.50 0.16
N ALA A 89 -7.01 -11.30 -0.25
CA ALA A 89 -5.98 -10.54 0.46
C ALA A 89 -6.45 -10.08 1.85
N VAL A 90 -7.71 -9.64 1.99
CA VAL A 90 -8.32 -9.32 3.30
C VAL A 90 -8.32 -10.55 4.20
N GLY A 91 -8.86 -11.68 3.72
CA GLY A 91 -8.88 -12.92 4.49
C GLY A 91 -7.49 -13.38 4.94
N SER A 92 -6.49 -13.27 4.05
CA SER A 92 -5.10 -13.59 4.38
C SER A 92 -4.54 -12.69 5.49
N MET A 93 -4.84 -11.39 5.47
CA MET A 93 -4.40 -10.47 6.53
C MET A 93 -5.09 -10.76 7.86
N ASP A 94 -6.39 -11.08 7.84
CA ASP A 94 -7.13 -11.43 9.05
C ASP A 94 -6.57 -12.70 9.71
N GLU A 95 -6.24 -13.72 8.91
CA GLU A 95 -5.59 -14.94 9.41
C GLU A 95 -4.22 -14.65 10.03
N ILE A 96 -3.40 -13.81 9.39
CA ILE A 96 -2.08 -13.42 9.90
C ILE A 96 -2.23 -12.66 11.22
N ASN A 97 -3.19 -11.73 11.31
CA ASN A 97 -3.43 -10.96 12.53
C ASN A 97 -3.90 -11.85 13.68
N ARG A 98 -4.83 -12.79 13.41
CA ARG A 98 -5.29 -13.76 14.42
C ARG A 98 -4.17 -14.65 14.94
N ARG A 99 -3.25 -15.08 14.07
CA ARG A 99 -2.06 -15.85 14.50
C ARG A 99 -1.16 -15.02 15.41
N ARG A 100 -0.87 -13.78 15.02
CA ARG A 100 -0.06 -12.85 15.83
C ARG A 100 -0.67 -12.56 17.20
N GLU A 101 -2.00 -12.43 17.28
CA GLU A 101 -2.69 -12.22 18.55
C GLU A 101 -2.54 -13.45 19.46
N LYS A 102 -2.75 -14.66 18.94
CA LYS A 102 -2.53 -15.90 19.70
C LYS A 102 -1.09 -16.04 20.20
N ASP A 103 -0.11 -15.77 19.34
CA ASP A 103 1.30 -15.85 19.70
C ASP A 103 1.64 -14.88 20.84
N ARG A 104 1.08 -13.66 20.80
CA ARG A 104 1.24 -12.66 21.87
C ARG A 104 0.60 -13.11 23.18
N GLU A 105 -0.62 -13.64 23.13
CA GLU A 105 -1.31 -14.16 24.32
C GLU A 105 -0.55 -15.34 24.96
N GLU A 106 0.00 -16.24 24.16
CA GLU A 106 0.81 -17.35 24.64
C GLU A 106 2.12 -16.88 25.28
N GLU A 107 2.79 -15.91 24.66
CA GLU A 107 4.01 -15.31 25.21
C GLU A 107 3.74 -14.60 26.53
N GLU A 108 2.64 -13.84 26.62
CA GLU A 108 2.22 -13.17 27.86
C GLU A 108 1.90 -14.19 28.96
N ARG A 109 1.15 -15.25 28.64
CA ARG A 109 0.88 -16.36 29.59
C ARG A 109 2.16 -17.03 30.07
N ARG A 110 3.13 -17.24 29.17
CA ARG A 110 4.43 -17.82 29.52
C ARG A 110 5.20 -16.90 30.48
N ARG A 111 5.22 -15.59 30.22
CA ARG A 111 5.85 -14.59 31.10
C ARG A 111 5.18 -14.53 32.47
N LEU A 112 3.85 -14.54 32.53
CA LEU A 112 3.10 -14.55 33.80
C LEU A 112 3.34 -15.83 34.61
N ARG A 113 3.45 -17.00 33.96
CA ARG A 113 3.80 -18.26 34.61
C ARG A 113 5.23 -18.24 35.14
N ALA A 114 6.18 -17.71 34.38
CA ALA A 114 7.56 -17.56 34.82
C ALA A 114 7.68 -16.58 36.02
N ALA A 115 6.88 -15.52 36.04
CA ALA A 115 6.85 -14.55 37.13
C ALA A 115 6.15 -15.06 38.41
N ARG A 116 5.24 -16.04 38.30
CA ARG A 116 4.55 -16.68 39.45
C ARG A 116 5.30 -17.91 40.00
N GLY A 117 6.32 -18.39 39.29
CA GLY A 117 7.10 -19.59 39.67
C GLY A 117 8.33 -19.30 40.52
N TYR A 118 8.45 -18.09 41.08
CA TYR A 118 9.45 -17.67 42.06
C TYR A 118 8.76 -17.22 43.35
#